data_AF-A0A971REM4-F1
#
_entry.id   AF-A0A971REM4-F1
#
_cell.length_a   1.000
_cell.length_b   1.000
_cell.length_c   1.000
_cell.angle_alpha   90.00
_cell.angle_beta   90.00
_cell.angle_gamma   90.00
#
_symmetry.space_group_name_H-M   'P 1'
#
loop_
_entity.id
_entity.type
_entity.pdbx_description
1 polymer ?
#
loop_
_entity_poly.entity_id
_entity_poly.type
_entity_poly.pdbx_seq_one_letter_code
_entity_poly.pdbx_strand_id
1 'polypeptide(L)'
;EKTLKAFLISRSVPFERVHSLVDLCKVQDPAFASLRETTESLAPYAVEIRYPGDAPDISLDEARKAVADAEEVWMFVLARLPSALQSEIPGEEQ
;
A
#
# COMPACT_ATOMS: atom_id res chain seq x y z
N GLU A 1 1.89 0.65 1.37
CA GLU A 1 3.14 1.37 0.99
C GLU A 1 4.02 0.61 0.00
N LYS A 2 4.49 -0.63 0.32
CA LYS A 2 5.44 -1.39 -0.52
C LYS A 2 4.98 -1.56 -1.98
N THR A 3 3.70 -1.87 -2.19
CA THR A 3 3.11 -1.99 -3.53
C THR A 3 3.18 -0.71 -4.35
N LEU A 4 2.82 0.43 -3.74
CA LEU A 4 2.93 1.74 -4.39
C LEU A 4 4.37 2.01 -4.82
N LYS A 5 5.35 1.69 -3.96
CA LYS A 5 6.78 1.79 -4.33
C LYS A 5 7.14 0.85 -5.48
N ALA A 6 6.67 -0.39 -5.45
CA ALA A 6 6.92 -1.35 -6.54
C ALA A 6 6.39 -0.83 -7.88
N PHE A 7 5.21 -0.22 -7.90
CA PHE A 7 4.66 0.43 -9.09
C PHE A 7 5.57 1.57 -9.58
N LEU A 8 5.98 2.49 -8.70
CA LEU A 8 6.89 3.58 -9.06
C LEU A 8 8.24 3.08 -9.58
N ILE A 9 8.82 2.06 -8.95
CA ILE A 9 10.06 1.39 -9.40
C ILE A 9 9.86 0.77 -10.79
N SER A 10 8.74 0.09 -11.03
CA SER A 10 8.44 -0.51 -12.35
C SER A 10 8.30 0.54 -13.46
N ARG A 11 8.05 1.81 -13.08
CA ARG A 11 7.98 2.97 -13.97
C ARG A 11 9.26 3.82 -13.97
N SER A 12 10.30 3.38 -13.25
CA SER A 12 11.56 4.13 -13.06
C SER A 12 11.35 5.54 -12.49
N VAL A 13 10.33 5.73 -11.64
CA VAL A 13 10.02 7.02 -11.00
C VAL A 13 10.70 7.08 -9.64
N PRO A 14 11.61 8.05 -9.41
CA PRO A 14 12.21 8.25 -8.09
C PRO A 14 11.19 8.81 -7.11
N PHE A 15 11.30 8.42 -5.84
CA PHE A 15 10.47 8.95 -4.75
C PHE A 15 11.33 9.20 -3.51
N GLU A 16 11.11 10.35 -2.86
CA GLU A 16 11.76 10.68 -1.59
C GLU A 16 10.91 10.24 -0.40
N ARG A 17 11.51 10.15 0.80
CA ARG A 17 10.86 9.62 2.01
C ARG A 17 9.62 10.40 2.48
N VAL A 18 9.40 11.62 2.01
CA VAL A 18 8.40 12.56 2.55
C VAL A 18 7.17 12.71 1.65
N HIS A 19 7.20 12.15 0.44
CA HIS A 19 6.10 12.35 -0.51
C HIS A 19 4.99 11.32 -0.32
N SER A 20 3.75 11.78 -0.48
CA SER A 20 2.57 10.93 -0.65
C SER A 20 2.76 10.06 -1.89
N LEU A 21 3.08 8.78 -1.70
CA LEU A 21 3.38 7.87 -2.82
C LEU A 21 2.19 7.74 -3.78
N VAL A 22 0.96 7.79 -3.26
CA VAL A 22 -0.26 7.68 -4.08
C VAL A 22 -0.37 8.86 -5.05
N ASP A 23 0.07 10.06 -4.66
CA ASP A 23 0.06 11.22 -5.54
C ASP A 23 1.10 11.09 -6.66
N LEU A 24 2.27 10.51 -6.38
CA LEU A 24 3.26 10.19 -7.41
C LEU A 24 2.74 9.11 -8.37
N CYS A 25 2.08 8.07 -7.85
CA CYS A 25 1.46 7.05 -8.68
C CYS A 25 0.36 7.64 -9.58
N LYS A 26 -0.45 8.56 -9.05
CA LYS A 26 -1.51 9.27 -9.78
C LYS A 26 -0.99 10.07 -10.98
N VAL A 27 0.22 10.63 -10.88
CA VAL A 27 0.86 11.32 -12.02
C VAL A 27 1.17 10.34 -13.16
N GLN A 28 1.46 9.07 -12.85
CA GLN A 28 1.78 8.04 -13.85
C GLN A 28 0.52 7.31 -14.36
N ASP A 29 -0.46 7.11 -13.49
CA ASP A 29 -1.75 6.50 -13.80
C ASP A 29 -2.85 7.19 -12.97
N PRO A 30 -3.71 8.02 -13.60
CA PRO A 30 -4.78 8.75 -12.91
C PRO A 30 -5.75 7.88 -12.10
N ALA A 31 -5.85 6.57 -12.40
CA ALA A 31 -6.70 5.67 -11.64
C ALA A 31 -6.32 5.59 -10.15
N PHE A 32 -5.06 5.86 -9.79
CA PHE A 32 -4.63 5.89 -8.39
C PHE A 32 -5.30 6.98 -7.55
N ALA A 33 -5.99 7.95 -8.17
CA ALA A 33 -6.80 8.92 -7.43
C ALA A 33 -7.86 8.24 -6.54
N SER A 34 -8.38 7.08 -6.92
CA SER A 34 -9.37 6.35 -6.12
C SER A 34 -8.80 5.76 -4.83
N LEU A 35 -7.49 5.56 -4.74
CA LEU A 35 -6.84 4.98 -3.57
C LEU A 35 -6.44 6.03 -2.52
N ARG A 36 -6.66 7.32 -2.78
CA ARG A 36 -6.15 8.39 -1.91
C ARG A 36 -6.68 8.26 -0.48
N GLU A 37 -7.99 8.18 -0.32
CA GLU A 37 -8.61 8.06 1.00
C GLU A 37 -8.20 6.77 1.72
N THR A 38 -8.22 5.63 1.02
CA THR A 38 -7.81 4.33 1.56
C THR A 38 -6.35 4.32 1.99
N THR A 39 -5.45 4.94 1.23
CA THR A 39 -4.02 4.98 1.57
C THR A 39 -3.72 5.96 2.71
N GLU A 40 -4.47 7.06 2.79
CA GLU A 40 -4.41 8.01 3.92
C GLU A 40 -4.92 7.36 5.22
N SER A 41 -6.00 6.57 5.17
CA SER A 41 -6.52 5.85 6.35
C SER A 41 -5.56 4.77 6.86
N LEU A 42 -4.76 4.17 5.97
CA LEU A 42 -3.76 3.15 6.31
C LEU A 42 -2.43 3.71 6.81
N ALA A 43 -2.13 4.99 6.53
CA ALA A 43 -0.84 5.61 6.88
C ALA A 43 -0.48 5.54 8.38
N PRO A 44 -1.41 5.71 9.34
CA PRO A 44 -1.10 5.58 10.76
C PRO A 44 -0.59 4.18 11.15
N TYR A 45 -1.04 3.13 10.45
CA TYR A 45 -0.66 1.74 10.75
C TYR A 45 0.70 1.34 10.14
N ALA A 46 1.30 2.19 9.31
CA ALA A 46 2.60 1.92 8.69
C ALA A 46 3.79 2.19 9.62
N VAL A 47 3.54 2.73 10.82
CA VAL A 47 4.59 3.05 11.80
C VAL A 47 4.92 1.80 12.63
N GLU A 48 6.22 1.50 12.78
CA GLU A 48 6.67 0.45 13.70
C GLU A 48 6.25 0.82 15.13
N ILE A 49 5.46 -0.06 15.78
CA ILE A 49 5.18 0.03 17.21
C ILE A 49 6.51 -0.18 17.94
N ARG A 50 7.09 0.91 18.46
CA ARG A 50 8.47 0.90 18.96
C ARG A 50 8.61 0.25 20.34
N TYR A 51 7.53 0.18 21.12
CA TYR A 51 7.55 -0.42 22.45
C TYR A 51 6.26 -1.19 22.73
N PRO A 52 6.35 -2.32 23.46
CA PRO A 52 5.17 -3.02 23.96
C PRO A 52 4.42 -2.08 24.92
N GLY A 53 3.31 -1.51 24.43
CA GLY A 53 2.49 -0.52 25.16
C GLY A 53 2.13 0.73 24.35
N ASP A 54 2.87 1.04 23.28
CA ASP A 54 2.58 2.15 22.35
C ASP A 54 1.64 1.74 21.21
N ALA A 55 1.15 0.50 21.22
CA ALA A 55 0.17 0.06 20.26
C ALA A 55 -1.13 0.84 20.50
N PRO A 56 -1.67 1.56 19.50
CA PRO A 56 -2.97 2.17 19.64
C PRO A 56 -4.01 1.10 19.97
N ASP A 57 -5.00 1.47 20.77
CA ASP A 57 -6.15 0.61 21.05
C ASP A 57 -7.00 0.50 19.77
N ILE A 58 -6.69 -0.49 18.96
CA ILE A 58 -7.37 -0.79 17.69
C ILE A 58 -8.38 -1.91 17.95
N SER A 59 -9.65 -1.65 17.65
CA SER A 59 -10.67 -2.68 17.74
C SER A 59 -10.47 -3.77 16.68
N LEU A 60 -11.01 -4.97 16.93
CA LEU A 60 -10.92 -6.07 15.95
C LEU A 60 -11.54 -5.69 14.59
N ASP A 61 -12.61 -4.88 14.60
CA ASP A 61 -13.29 -4.45 13.38
C ASP A 61 -12.46 -3.44 12.59
N GLU A 62 -11.79 -2.50 13.27
CA GLU A 62 -10.84 -1.58 12.63
C GLU A 62 -9.64 -2.31 12.04
N ALA A 63 -9.10 -3.31 12.76
CA ALA A 63 -8.01 -4.13 12.27
C ALA A 63 -8.42 -4.92 11.01
N ARG A 64 -9.59 -5.56 11.03
CA ARG A 64 -10.14 -6.27 9.85
C ARG A 64 -10.35 -5.34 8.68
N LYS A 65 -10.91 -4.15 8.92
CA LYS A 65 -11.09 -3.14 7.88
C LYS A 65 -9.75 -2.69 7.30
N ALA A 66 -8.75 -2.41 8.12
CA ALA A 66 -7.42 -2.00 7.65
C ALA A 66 -6.75 -3.09 6.80
N VAL A 67 -6.91 -4.36 7.15
CA VAL A 67 -6.40 -5.48 6.32
C VAL A 67 -7.13 -5.53 4.97
N ALA A 68 -8.46 -5.46 4.96
CA ALA A 68 -9.24 -5.48 3.72
C ALA A 68 -8.90 -4.27 2.81
N ASP A 69 -8.77 -3.08 3.38
CA ASP A 69 -8.36 -1.87 2.68
C ASP A 69 -6.94 -2.03 2.08
N ALA A 70 -6.02 -2.70 2.80
CA ALA A 70 -4.67 -2.97 2.32
C ALA A 70 -4.65 -4.01 1.18
N GLU A 71 -5.49 -5.04 1.25
CA GLU A 71 -5.68 -6.04 0.19
C GLU A 71 -6.25 -5.41 -1.08
N GLU A 72 -7.22 -4.49 -0.95
CA GLU A 72 -7.76 -3.76 -2.09
C GLU A 72 -6.66 -2.96 -2.80
N VAL A 73 -5.87 -2.20 -2.04
CA VAL A 73 -4.71 -1.46 -2.57
C VAL A 73 -3.70 -2.41 -3.22
N TRP A 74 -3.44 -3.57 -2.61
CA TRP A 74 -2.54 -4.57 -3.15
C TRP A 74 -3.00 -5.09 -4.51
N MET A 75 -4.24 -5.56 -4.60
CA MET A 75 -4.83 -6.11 -5.83
C MET A 75 -4.92 -5.06 -6.94
N PHE A 76 -5.31 -3.84 -6.58
CA PHE A 76 -5.36 -2.71 -7.52
C PHE A 76 -3.99 -2.44 -8.15
N VAL A 77 -2.93 -2.43 -7.34
CA VAL A 77 -1.57 -2.16 -7.82
C VAL A 77 -1.02 -3.33 -8.61
N LEU A 78 -1.27 -4.56 -8.16
CA LEU A 78 -0.77 -5.77 -8.82
C LEU A 78 -1.27 -5.89 -10.26
N ALA A 79 -2.54 -5.56 -10.49
CA ALA A 79 -3.14 -5.51 -11.83
C ALA A 79 -2.46 -4.51 -12.79
N ARG A 80 -1.63 -3.60 -12.26
CA ARG A 80 -0.92 -2.55 -13.01
C ARG A 80 0.59 -2.77 -13.08
N LEU A 81 1.10 -3.83 -12.44
CA LEU A 81 2.49 -4.22 -12.56
C LEU A 81 2.72 -5.02 -13.85
N PRO A 82 3.92 -4.93 -14.46
CA PRO A 82 4.31 -5.80 -15.56
C PRO A 82 4.12 -7.29 -15.22
N SER A 83 3.66 -8.09 -16.17
CA SER A 83 3.40 -9.53 -15.98
C SER A 83 4.60 -10.30 -15.44
N ALA A 84 5.82 -9.92 -15.82
CA ALA A 84 7.06 -10.52 -15.34
C ALA A 84 7.26 -10.40 -13.81
N LEU A 85 6.66 -9.40 -13.16
CA LEU A 85 6.76 -9.15 -11.72
C LEU A 85 5.58 -9.75 -10.92
N GLN A 86 4.58 -10.34 -11.58
CA GLN A 86 3.40 -10.91 -10.92
C GLN A 86 3.65 -12.34 -10.40
N SER A 87 4.65 -13.04 -10.96
CA SER A 87 4.95 -14.46 -10.73
C SER A 87 5.78 -14.79 -9.49
N GLU A 88 6.34 -13.79 -8.78
CA GLU A 88 7.22 -14.02 -7.61
C GLU A 88 6.53 -13.77 -6.26
N ILE A 89 5.21 -13.58 -6.24
CA ILE A 89 4.48 -13.42 -4.98
C ILE A 89 4.12 -14.81 -4.46
N PRO A 90 4.67 -15.28 -3.33
CA PRO A 90 4.25 -16.54 -2.73
C PRO A 90 2.78 -16.37 -2.34
N GLY A 91 1.89 -17.03 -3.08
CA GLY A 91 0.51 -17.16 -2.70
C GLY A 91 0.43 -17.90 -1.37
N GLU A 92 -0.43 -17.41 -0.49
CA GLU A 92 -0.87 -17.98 0.78
C GLU A 92 -0.69 -19.51 0.85
N GLU A 93 0.23 -19.97 1.71
CA GLU A 93 0.17 -21.34 2.22
C GLU A 93 -1.15 -21.46 3.00
N GLN A 94 -2.09 -22.21 2.43
CA GLN A 94 -3.31 -22.69 3.09
C GLN A 94 -2.99 -23.73 4.15
#